data_AF-A0A4R7W0X1-F1
#
_entry.id   AF-A0A4R7W0X1-F1
#
_cell.length_a   1.000
_cell.length_b   1.000
_cell.length_c   1.000
_cell.angle_alpha   90.00
_cell.angle_beta   90.00
_cell.angle_gamma   90.00
#
_symmetry.space_group_name_H-M   'P 1'
#
loop_
_entity.id
_entity.type
_entity.pdbx_description
1 polymer ?
#
loop_
_entity_poly.entity_id
_entity_poly.type
_entity_poly.pdbx_seq_one_letter_code
_entity_poly.pdbx_strand_id
1 'polypeptide(L)'
;MRKWRRGALVSAMVMTLTGLSLAPAVAAPESDPLAPGDHVPLSVSPRACSGIPADRDPNVTKVVYQVGLDRNVSPKAMLAAFEAGWVESHMNNLNCGDKDSLGVFQQRPSQGWGTPEQIMNVSYAATQFFVQAQHNDPLHPEYTAGQLAQSVQRSCCPDRYDQAQAKAQSMLDEARGLVGGFKSFTGSPADFNGDGKDDIVAFTQGTLADAYVALSNGSSFGPGLKWHDFFAPGSETPLTGDFNGDGKDDIVTFTHGSLNDVYVALSNGSSFGPGLKWHDFFALSGEVPAVGDVNGDGLDDIVTFTRNSLADVYVALSNGSSFGASAKWQDYFGLGGEYPGVGDVNGDGKADIVTFTQGTLADAYVALSDGASFGPGVKWHDFFAPGGEQPRIGDFDGDGRADIATFTMNDAADVYVAISTGSSFAGTTVKWQDFFGLAGEFPYTGDFNGDGKDDAVTFTRGSLNDVFVGLSTGTGFVGGAKWHDFFGLNGEITL
;
A
#
# COMPACT_ATOMS: atom_id res chain seq x y z
N MET A 1 -8.94 -63.37 -50.79
CA MET A 1 -9.60 -62.88 -49.56
C MET A 1 -10.07 -61.44 -49.80
N ARG A 2 -11.38 -61.20 -49.70
CA ARG A 2 -12.06 -59.90 -49.81
C ARG A 2 -12.00 -59.15 -48.48
N LYS A 3 -11.78 -57.83 -48.47
CA LYS A 3 -12.34 -56.84 -47.51
C LYS A 3 -12.40 -55.47 -48.21
N TRP A 4 -13.56 -55.06 -48.74
CA TRP A 4 -14.58 -54.18 -48.15
C TRP A 4 -14.08 -52.77 -47.75
N ARG A 5 -14.39 -51.80 -48.63
CA ARG A 5 -14.41 -50.36 -48.34
C ARG A 5 -15.68 -50.04 -47.53
N ARG A 6 -15.56 -49.23 -46.48
CA ARG A 6 -16.68 -48.51 -45.85
C ARG A 6 -16.34 -47.03 -45.85
N GLY A 7 -17.18 -46.23 -46.51
CA GLY A 7 -17.21 -44.79 -46.37
C GLY A 7 -18.00 -44.40 -45.12
N ALA A 8 -17.60 -43.29 -44.50
CA ALA A 8 -18.39 -42.60 -43.49
C ALA A 8 -18.71 -41.20 -44.02
N LEU A 9 -20.00 -40.88 -44.02
CA LEU A 9 -20.55 -39.58 -44.36
C LEU A 9 -20.17 -38.55 -43.29
N VAL A 10 -19.71 -37.38 -43.71
CA VAL A 10 -19.65 -36.18 -42.87
C VAL A 10 -20.95 -35.41 -43.11
N SER A 11 -21.82 -35.35 -42.11
CA SER A 11 -22.99 -34.46 -42.11
C SER A 11 -22.55 -33.07 -41.67
N ALA A 12 -22.70 -32.08 -42.55
CA ALA A 12 -22.55 -30.68 -42.22
C ALA A 12 -23.81 -30.20 -41.49
N MET A 13 -23.65 -29.83 -40.21
CA MET A 13 -24.69 -29.17 -39.42
C MET A 13 -24.54 -27.67 -39.61
N VAL A 14 -25.44 -27.08 -40.40
CA VAL A 14 -25.55 -25.63 -40.57
C VAL A 14 -26.22 -25.07 -39.32
N MET A 15 -25.43 -24.42 -38.45
CA MET A 15 -25.97 -23.56 -37.38
C MET A 15 -26.26 -22.19 -37.97
N THR A 16 -27.54 -21.84 -38.06
CA THR A 16 -27.99 -20.48 -38.32
C THR A 16 -27.69 -19.59 -37.14
N LEU A 17 -26.68 -18.72 -37.27
CA LEU A 17 -26.46 -17.58 -36.36
C LEU A 17 -27.64 -16.62 -36.51
N THR A 18 -28.46 -16.49 -35.46
CA THR A 18 -29.36 -15.35 -35.30
C THR A 18 -28.55 -14.23 -34.67
N GLY A 19 -28.29 -13.17 -35.43
CA GLY A 19 -27.62 -11.97 -34.92
C GLY A 19 -28.55 -11.21 -33.98
N LEU A 20 -28.28 -11.28 -32.67
CA LEU A 20 -28.72 -10.25 -31.74
C LEU A 20 -27.66 -9.15 -31.75
N SER A 21 -27.98 -8.01 -32.36
CA SER A 21 -27.20 -6.79 -32.21
C SER A 21 -27.37 -6.29 -30.77
N LEU A 22 -26.39 -6.55 -29.91
CA LEU A 22 -26.23 -5.84 -28.66
C LEU A 22 -25.68 -4.45 -29.01
N ALA A 23 -26.54 -3.44 -28.95
CA ALA A 23 -26.07 -2.06 -28.91
C ALA A 23 -25.20 -1.90 -27.65
N PRO A 24 -24.06 -1.19 -27.72
CA PRO A 24 -23.28 -0.90 -26.54
C PRO A 24 -24.13 -0.07 -25.59
N ALA A 25 -24.27 -0.54 -24.35
CA ALA A 25 -24.82 0.28 -23.28
C ALA A 25 -23.83 1.44 -23.06
N VAL A 26 -24.20 2.63 -23.54
CA VAL A 26 -23.53 3.86 -23.14
C VAL A 26 -23.80 4.01 -21.65
N ALA A 27 -22.78 3.78 -20.83
CA ALA A 27 -22.82 4.15 -19.43
C ALA A 27 -23.09 5.65 -19.36
N ALA A 28 -24.14 6.05 -18.63
CA ALA A 28 -24.35 7.44 -18.31
C ALA A 28 -23.11 7.94 -17.53
N PRO A 29 -22.67 9.19 -17.74
CA PRO A 29 -21.62 9.76 -16.89
C PRO A 29 -22.10 9.70 -15.44
N GLU A 30 -21.27 9.16 -14.54
CA GLU A 30 -21.50 9.32 -13.11
C GLU A 30 -21.49 10.82 -12.82
N SER A 31 -22.66 11.36 -12.50
CA SER A 31 -22.80 12.74 -12.06
C SER A 31 -22.09 12.90 -10.72
N ASP A 32 -21.36 13.99 -10.55
CA ASP A 32 -20.85 14.42 -9.24
C ASP A 32 -21.96 14.25 -8.17
N PRO A 33 -21.64 13.71 -6.99
CA PRO A 33 -22.62 13.61 -5.92
C PRO A 33 -23.16 15.02 -5.60
N LEU A 34 -24.49 15.17 -5.60
CA LEU A 34 -25.14 16.44 -5.28
C LEU A 34 -24.68 16.93 -3.90
N ALA A 35 -24.58 18.26 -3.75
CA ALA A 35 -24.29 18.88 -2.46
C ALA A 35 -25.35 18.49 -1.40
N PRO A 36 -24.98 18.19 -0.14
CA PRO A 36 -25.94 17.89 0.90
C PRO A 36 -26.87 19.07 1.19
N GLY A 37 -28.18 18.86 0.95
CA GLY A 37 -29.24 19.86 1.02
C GLY A 37 -30.24 19.78 -0.13
N ASP A 38 -29.82 19.20 -1.26
CA ASP A 38 -30.63 19.04 -2.49
C ASP A 38 -31.16 17.60 -2.70
N HIS A 39 -30.97 16.71 -1.71
CA HIS A 39 -31.37 15.30 -1.81
C HIS A 39 -32.81 15.07 -1.40
N VAL A 40 -33.50 14.19 -2.15
CA VAL A 40 -34.90 13.84 -1.89
C VAL A 40 -34.99 12.94 -0.64
N PRO A 41 -35.71 13.33 0.42
CA PRO A 41 -35.89 12.50 1.59
C PRO A 41 -36.55 11.16 1.25
N LEU A 42 -35.96 10.06 1.73
CA LEU A 42 -36.52 8.71 1.56
C LEU A 42 -37.10 8.17 2.85
N SER A 43 -38.27 7.52 2.76
CA SER A 43 -38.87 6.82 3.90
C SER A 43 -38.28 5.43 4.03
N VAL A 44 -37.60 5.16 5.15
CA VAL A 44 -36.99 3.86 5.44
C VAL A 44 -37.44 3.40 6.82
N SER A 45 -37.76 2.12 6.97
CA SER A 45 -38.18 1.55 8.25
C SER A 45 -37.04 1.60 9.25
N PRO A 46 -37.27 2.12 10.48
CA PRO A 46 -36.25 2.13 11.52
C PRO A 46 -35.74 0.73 11.89
N ARG A 47 -34.44 0.62 12.18
CA ARG A 47 -33.83 -0.61 12.69
C ARG A 47 -32.94 -0.28 13.87
N ALA A 48 -33.38 -0.61 15.08
CA ALA A 48 -32.60 -0.36 16.30
C ALA A 48 -31.44 -1.34 16.42
N CYS A 49 -30.27 -0.85 16.87
CA CYS A 49 -29.13 -1.72 17.18
C CYS A 49 -29.35 -2.43 18.52
N SER A 50 -28.98 -3.72 18.59
CA SER A 50 -28.90 -4.47 19.85
C SER A 50 -27.74 -4.01 20.75
N GLY A 51 -26.79 -3.28 20.17
CA GLY A 51 -25.64 -2.64 20.81
C GLY A 51 -24.67 -2.13 19.74
N ILE A 52 -23.87 -1.12 20.07
CA ILE A 52 -22.73 -0.69 19.24
C ILE A 52 -21.52 -1.52 19.69
N PRO A 53 -20.74 -2.14 18.77
CA PRO A 53 -19.51 -2.85 19.12
C PRO A 53 -18.58 -1.98 19.96
N ALA A 54 -17.88 -2.56 20.94
CA ALA A 54 -16.97 -1.80 21.80
C ALA A 54 -15.70 -1.37 21.05
N ASP A 55 -15.26 -2.19 20.10
CA ASP A 55 -14.09 -1.95 19.27
C ASP A 55 -14.50 -1.42 17.89
N ARG A 56 -13.57 -0.70 17.24
CA ARG A 56 -13.74 -0.22 15.87
C ARG A 56 -13.51 -1.32 14.85
N ASP A 57 -14.03 -1.12 13.64
CA ASP A 57 -13.60 -1.86 12.45
C ASP A 57 -12.39 -1.15 11.80
N PRO A 58 -11.19 -1.76 11.79
CA PRO A 58 -10.01 -1.16 11.15
C PRO A 58 -10.21 -0.84 9.66
N ASN A 59 -10.99 -1.63 8.92
CA ASN A 59 -11.25 -1.41 7.50
C ASN A 59 -12.09 -0.15 7.28
N VAL A 60 -13.06 0.10 8.16
CA VAL A 60 -13.86 1.33 8.14
C VAL A 60 -12.97 2.54 8.38
N THR A 61 -12.07 2.50 9.37
CA THR A 61 -11.12 3.60 9.60
C THR A 61 -10.17 3.82 8.42
N LYS A 62 -9.69 2.75 7.79
CA LYS A 62 -8.83 2.81 6.58
C LYS A 62 -9.57 3.52 5.43
N VAL A 63 -10.79 3.09 5.12
CA VAL A 63 -11.58 3.68 4.02
C VAL A 63 -11.90 5.15 4.29
N VAL A 64 -12.31 5.51 5.52
CA VAL A 64 -12.59 6.91 5.88
C VAL A 64 -11.34 7.77 5.72
N TYR A 65 -10.19 7.29 6.17
CA TYR A 65 -8.93 8.03 6.03
C TYR A 65 -8.50 8.18 4.57
N GLN A 66 -8.58 7.12 3.77
CA GLN A 66 -8.24 7.16 2.34
C GLN A 66 -9.12 8.16 1.58
N VAL A 67 -10.44 8.15 1.79
CA VAL A 67 -11.34 9.11 1.15
C VAL A 67 -11.01 10.56 1.54
N GLY A 68 -10.58 10.79 2.79
CA GLY A 68 -10.11 12.12 3.20
C GLY A 68 -8.84 12.54 2.45
N LEU A 69 -7.89 11.63 2.23
CA LEU A 69 -6.69 11.90 1.43
C LEU A 69 -7.04 12.20 -0.03
N ASP A 70 -7.85 11.35 -0.67
CA ASP A 70 -8.24 11.51 -2.09
C ASP A 70 -8.93 12.85 -2.35
N ARG A 71 -9.60 13.38 -1.32
CA ARG A 71 -10.31 14.67 -1.36
C ARG A 71 -9.46 15.85 -0.89
N ASN A 72 -8.21 15.63 -0.49
CA ASN A 72 -7.29 16.64 0.03
C ASN A 72 -7.92 17.48 1.17
N VAL A 73 -8.52 16.80 2.16
CA VAL A 73 -9.18 17.46 3.30
C VAL A 73 -8.16 18.03 4.28
N SER A 74 -8.52 19.08 5.02
CA SER A 74 -7.66 19.63 6.07
C SER A 74 -7.44 18.60 7.20
N PRO A 75 -6.33 18.66 7.95
CA PRO A 75 -6.14 17.81 9.14
C PRO A 75 -7.28 17.94 10.15
N LYS A 76 -7.87 19.15 10.27
CA LYS A 76 -9.04 19.41 11.10
C LYS A 76 -10.28 18.67 10.60
N ALA A 77 -10.55 18.68 9.28
CA ALA A 77 -11.65 17.94 8.68
C ALA A 77 -11.46 16.42 8.78
N MET A 78 -10.23 15.93 8.64
CA MET A 78 -9.91 14.52 8.86
C MET A 78 -10.20 14.10 10.31
N LEU A 79 -9.71 14.86 11.28
CA LEU A 79 -9.96 14.60 12.70
C LEU A 79 -11.46 14.68 13.04
N ALA A 80 -12.18 15.63 12.44
CA ALA A 80 -13.64 15.77 12.61
C ALA A 80 -14.40 14.52 12.14
N ALA A 81 -14.00 13.93 11.02
CA ALA A 81 -14.58 12.65 10.56
C ALA A 81 -14.27 11.53 11.56
N PHE A 82 -13.06 11.50 12.12
CA PHE A 82 -12.69 10.46 13.07
C PHE A 82 -13.42 10.56 14.41
N GLU A 83 -13.64 11.78 14.90
CA GLU A 83 -14.46 12.04 16.08
C GLU A 83 -15.93 11.69 15.83
N ALA A 84 -16.48 12.09 14.67
CA ALA A 84 -17.84 11.76 14.29
C ALA A 84 -18.04 10.24 14.20
N GLY A 85 -17.21 9.54 13.42
CA GLY A 85 -17.34 8.10 13.24
C GLY A 85 -17.22 7.33 14.56
N TRP A 86 -16.34 7.77 15.47
CA TRP A 86 -16.25 7.18 16.81
C TRP A 86 -17.52 7.39 17.63
N VAL A 87 -18.00 8.62 17.73
CA VAL A 87 -19.18 8.92 18.56
C VAL A 87 -20.45 8.28 18.01
N GLU A 88 -20.59 8.20 16.68
CA GLU A 88 -21.80 7.70 16.04
C GLU A 88 -21.87 6.16 16.01
N SER A 89 -20.74 5.47 15.78
CA SER A 89 -20.75 4.02 15.56
C SER A 89 -19.55 3.27 16.15
N HIS A 90 -18.71 3.94 16.94
CA HIS A 90 -17.37 3.47 17.27
C HIS A 90 -16.57 3.07 16.00
N MET A 91 -16.75 3.77 14.88
CA MET A 91 -16.15 3.44 13.58
C MET A 91 -16.55 2.05 13.04
N ASN A 92 -17.85 1.73 13.08
CA ASN A 92 -18.40 0.49 12.51
C ASN A 92 -19.47 0.80 11.46
N ASN A 93 -19.53 0.02 10.38
CA ASN A 93 -20.55 0.21 9.35
C ASN A 93 -21.87 -0.47 9.74
N LEU A 94 -22.69 0.22 10.55
CA LEU A 94 -23.88 -0.36 11.16
C LEU A 94 -25.11 -0.30 10.24
N ASN A 95 -25.80 -1.42 10.06
CA ASN A 95 -27.08 -1.48 9.33
C ASN A 95 -28.30 -1.16 10.21
N CYS A 96 -28.08 -0.44 11.31
CA CYS A 96 -29.03 -0.11 12.35
C CYS A 96 -28.63 1.22 13.02
N GLY A 97 -29.57 1.85 13.74
CA GLY A 97 -29.36 3.13 14.41
C GLY A 97 -30.64 3.68 15.07
N ASP A 98 -30.57 4.90 15.61
CA ASP A 98 -31.79 5.63 15.98
C ASP A 98 -32.57 6.02 14.72
N LYS A 99 -33.90 5.81 14.73
CA LYS A 99 -34.77 5.97 13.55
C LYS A 99 -34.19 5.17 12.36
N ASP A 100 -33.99 5.83 11.22
CA ASP A 100 -33.45 5.28 9.98
C ASP A 100 -31.95 5.57 9.77
N SER A 101 -31.21 5.84 10.84
CA SER A 101 -29.77 6.09 10.76
C SER A 101 -29.00 4.83 10.39
N LEU A 102 -28.02 4.97 9.51
CA LEU A 102 -27.21 3.87 8.96
C LEU A 102 -25.74 4.28 8.80
N GLY A 103 -24.88 3.27 8.72
CA GLY A 103 -23.46 3.41 8.37
C GLY A 103 -22.57 3.97 9.47
N VAL A 104 -21.30 4.18 9.12
CA VAL A 104 -20.24 4.64 10.03
C VAL A 104 -20.55 5.99 10.70
N PHE A 105 -21.29 6.84 10.01
CA PHE A 105 -21.64 8.19 10.47
C PHE A 105 -23.08 8.32 10.97
N GLN A 106 -23.84 7.20 11.03
CA GLN A 106 -25.26 7.21 11.41
C GLN A 106 -26.08 8.23 10.60
N GLN A 107 -25.82 8.30 9.30
CA GLN A 107 -26.48 9.19 8.36
C GLN A 107 -27.90 8.68 8.04
N ARG A 108 -28.83 9.60 7.79
CA ARG A 108 -30.26 9.28 7.63
C ARG A 108 -30.75 9.49 6.19
N PRO A 109 -31.30 8.45 5.52
CA PRO A 109 -31.99 8.60 4.24
C PRO A 109 -33.12 9.62 4.28
N SER A 110 -33.90 9.65 5.36
CA SER A 110 -35.00 10.63 5.54
C SER A 110 -34.52 12.06 5.80
N GLN A 111 -33.22 12.29 5.96
CA GLN A 111 -32.61 13.63 6.04
C GLN A 111 -31.82 13.97 4.76
N GLY A 112 -31.89 13.14 3.72
CA GLY A 112 -31.25 13.41 2.44
C GLY A 112 -29.77 13.06 2.38
N TRP A 113 -29.28 12.15 3.22
CA TRP A 113 -27.87 11.71 3.14
C TRP A 113 -27.58 10.67 2.05
N GLY A 114 -28.61 10.14 1.37
CA GLY A 114 -28.49 9.10 0.34
C GLY A 114 -29.49 7.96 0.54
N THR A 115 -29.50 6.97 -0.35
CA THR A 115 -30.27 5.73 -0.15
C THR A 115 -29.63 4.86 0.94
N PRO A 116 -30.36 3.91 1.54
CA PRO A 116 -29.77 2.94 2.46
C PRO A 116 -28.54 2.22 1.89
N GLU A 117 -28.58 1.82 0.61
CA GLU A 117 -27.47 1.14 -0.05
C GLU A 117 -26.25 2.04 -0.19
N GLN A 118 -26.46 3.33 -0.50
CA GLN A 118 -25.39 4.31 -0.60
C GLN A 118 -24.78 4.61 0.78
N ILE A 119 -25.58 4.82 1.81
CA ILE A 119 -25.09 5.14 3.16
C ILE A 119 -24.35 3.94 3.79
N MET A 120 -24.76 2.71 3.45
CA MET A 120 -24.04 1.50 3.85
C MET A 120 -22.71 1.30 3.08
N ASN A 121 -22.41 2.10 2.05
CA ASN A 121 -21.09 2.16 1.44
C ASN A 121 -20.24 3.21 2.19
N VAL A 122 -19.20 2.74 2.88
CA VAL A 122 -18.34 3.58 3.72
C VAL A 122 -17.68 4.71 2.92
N SER A 123 -17.23 4.44 1.69
CA SER A 123 -16.61 5.46 0.84
C SER A 123 -17.57 6.57 0.46
N TYR A 124 -18.82 6.21 0.16
CA TYR A 124 -19.87 7.19 -0.12
C TYR A 124 -20.20 8.03 1.12
N ALA A 125 -20.43 7.38 2.27
CA ALA A 125 -20.77 8.05 3.53
C ALA A 125 -19.66 9.03 3.96
N ALA A 126 -18.40 8.61 3.85
CA ALA A 126 -17.23 9.45 4.10
C ALA A 126 -17.12 10.60 3.10
N THR A 127 -17.35 10.34 1.81
CA THR A 127 -17.36 11.39 0.78
C THR A 127 -18.39 12.46 1.11
N GLN A 128 -19.62 12.08 1.46
CA GLN A 128 -20.67 13.04 1.83
C GLN A 128 -20.30 13.85 3.08
N PHE A 129 -19.72 13.20 4.10
CA PHE A 129 -19.23 13.90 5.29
C PHE A 129 -18.17 14.95 4.92
N PHE A 130 -17.15 14.55 4.15
CA PHE A 130 -16.04 15.43 3.81
C PHE A 130 -16.43 16.57 2.86
N VAL A 131 -17.35 16.34 1.93
CA VAL A 131 -17.94 17.43 1.11
C VAL A 131 -18.48 18.54 2.03
N GLN A 132 -19.26 18.18 3.05
CA GLN A 132 -19.84 19.16 3.96
C GLN A 132 -18.78 19.78 4.88
N ALA A 133 -17.83 18.98 5.38
CA ALA A 133 -16.74 19.49 6.21
C ALA A 133 -15.89 20.52 5.46
N GLN A 134 -15.53 20.25 4.20
CA GLN A 134 -14.78 21.17 3.34
C GLN A 134 -15.55 22.46 3.01
N HIS A 135 -16.89 22.39 2.97
CA HIS A 135 -17.72 23.58 2.82
C HIS A 135 -17.78 24.41 4.12
N ASN A 136 -17.93 23.76 5.27
CA ASN A 136 -18.12 24.42 6.55
C ASN A 136 -16.82 24.98 7.14
N ASP A 137 -15.69 24.30 6.94
CA ASP A 137 -14.40 24.64 7.55
C ASP A 137 -13.92 26.08 7.23
N PRO A 138 -13.95 26.56 5.97
CA PRO A 138 -13.56 27.93 5.65
C PRO A 138 -14.55 28.99 6.17
N LEU A 139 -15.81 28.62 6.39
CA LEU A 139 -16.84 29.52 6.94
C LEU A 139 -16.70 29.68 8.46
N HIS A 140 -16.08 28.70 9.12
CA HIS A 140 -15.90 28.64 10.56
C HIS A 140 -14.47 28.23 10.92
N PRO A 141 -13.46 29.06 10.58
CA PRO A 141 -12.07 28.72 10.84
C PRO A 141 -11.78 28.53 12.34
N GLU A 142 -12.58 29.15 13.21
CA GLU A 142 -12.49 29.08 14.67
C GLU A 142 -12.94 27.75 15.28
N TYR A 143 -13.67 26.92 14.53
CA TYR A 143 -14.17 25.65 15.06
C TYR A 143 -13.02 24.69 15.37
N THR A 144 -13.16 23.95 16.47
CA THR A 144 -12.45 22.70 16.72
C THR A 144 -12.87 21.63 15.71
N ALA A 145 -12.15 20.49 15.68
CA ALA A 145 -12.57 19.34 14.88
C ALA A 145 -13.98 18.85 15.29
N GLY A 146 -14.29 18.82 16.59
CA GLY A 146 -15.59 18.35 17.06
C GLY A 146 -16.72 19.32 16.74
N GLN A 147 -16.45 20.63 16.79
CA GLN A 147 -17.39 21.65 16.34
C GLN A 147 -17.62 21.59 14.82
N LEU A 148 -16.57 21.30 14.04
CA LEU A 148 -16.70 21.06 12.61
C LEU A 148 -17.53 19.80 12.34
N ALA A 149 -17.27 18.69 13.05
CA ALA A 149 -18.06 17.46 12.98
C ALA A 149 -19.54 17.71 13.30
N GLN A 150 -19.81 18.50 14.34
CA GLN A 150 -21.15 18.90 14.72
C GLN A 150 -21.83 19.76 13.64
N SER A 151 -21.10 20.66 12.99
CA SER A 151 -21.65 21.48 11.90
C SER A 151 -22.10 20.64 10.69
N VAL A 152 -21.47 19.47 10.51
CA VAL A 152 -21.79 18.49 9.47
C VAL A 152 -22.96 17.61 9.89
N GLN A 153 -22.86 16.96 11.06
CA GLN A 153 -23.82 15.95 11.52
C GLN A 153 -25.11 16.54 12.09
N ARG A 154 -25.03 17.73 12.69
CA ARG A 154 -26.12 18.38 13.43
C ARG A 154 -26.76 17.46 14.47
N SER A 155 -25.92 16.77 15.25
CA SER A 155 -26.34 15.84 16.30
C SER A 155 -26.96 16.58 17.49
N CYS A 156 -27.73 15.87 18.32
CA CYS A 156 -28.38 16.42 19.50
C CYS A 156 -27.41 16.66 20.68
N CYS A 157 -26.18 16.15 20.60
CA CYS A 157 -25.17 16.19 21.66
C CYS A 157 -23.84 16.77 21.14
N PRO A 158 -23.77 18.09 20.88
CA PRO A 158 -22.64 18.72 20.19
C PRO A 158 -21.28 18.52 20.90
N ASP A 159 -21.25 18.52 22.23
CA ASP A 159 -20.01 18.45 22.99
C ASP A 159 -19.34 17.06 22.97
N ARG A 160 -19.98 16.03 22.39
CA ARG A 160 -19.47 14.64 22.42
C ARG A 160 -18.32 14.40 21.45
N TYR A 161 -18.23 15.14 20.34
CA TYR A 161 -17.17 14.93 19.36
C TYR A 161 -15.81 15.41 19.89
N ASP A 162 -15.75 16.59 20.52
CA ASP A 162 -14.50 17.08 21.15
C ASP A 162 -14.03 16.15 22.29
N GLN A 163 -14.96 15.49 22.99
CA GLN A 163 -14.61 14.49 24.02
C GLN A 163 -13.94 13.23 23.42
N ALA A 164 -14.18 12.95 22.14
CA ALA A 164 -13.61 11.81 21.44
C ALA A 164 -12.21 12.10 20.86
N GLN A 165 -11.73 13.34 20.90
CA GLN A 165 -10.50 13.77 20.21
C GLN A 165 -9.31 12.85 20.45
N ALA A 166 -9.02 12.47 21.70
CA ALA A 166 -7.87 11.61 22.00
C ALA A 166 -7.99 10.21 21.37
N LYS A 167 -9.20 9.64 21.34
CA LYS A 167 -9.46 8.35 20.71
C LYS A 167 -9.45 8.47 19.19
N ALA A 168 -10.04 9.53 18.66
CA ALA A 168 -10.01 9.88 17.24
C ALA A 168 -8.57 10.04 16.73
N GLN A 169 -7.73 10.74 17.47
CA GLN A 169 -6.31 10.91 17.15
C GLN A 169 -5.59 9.56 17.13
N SER A 170 -5.78 8.71 18.15
CA SER A 170 -5.20 7.36 18.18
C SER A 170 -5.64 6.51 16.98
N MET A 171 -6.91 6.54 16.60
CA MET A 171 -7.40 5.82 15.42
C MET A 171 -6.89 6.43 14.11
N LEU A 172 -6.66 7.74 14.08
CA LEU A 172 -6.15 8.46 12.91
C LEU A 172 -4.65 8.21 12.72
N ASP A 173 -3.88 8.12 13.80
CA ASP A 173 -2.48 7.71 13.77
C ASP A 173 -2.35 6.25 13.32
N GLU A 174 -3.24 5.39 13.79
CA GLU A 174 -3.34 4.01 13.32
C GLU A 174 -3.80 3.93 11.86
N ALA A 175 -4.85 4.64 11.46
CA ALA A 175 -5.32 4.67 10.08
C ALA A 175 -4.30 5.30 9.14
N ARG A 176 -3.50 6.26 9.61
CA ARG A 176 -2.30 6.74 8.94
C ARG A 176 -1.26 5.62 8.81
N GLY A 177 -1.11 4.74 9.80
CA GLY A 177 -0.36 3.49 9.66
C GLY A 177 -1.00 2.47 8.70
N LEU A 178 -2.33 2.45 8.56
CA LEU A 178 -3.04 1.50 7.67
C LEU A 178 -3.15 1.98 6.21
N VAL A 179 -3.13 3.30 5.98
CA VAL A 179 -3.29 3.96 4.67
C VAL A 179 -1.98 4.61 4.20
N GLY A 180 -1.25 5.23 5.12
CA GLY A 180 0.09 5.77 4.91
C GLY A 180 1.22 4.85 5.39
N GLY A 181 0.93 3.75 6.08
CA GLY A 181 1.94 2.85 6.63
C GLY A 181 2.01 1.47 5.96
N PHE A 182 1.34 1.26 4.82
CA PHE A 182 1.57 0.10 3.97
C PHE A 182 1.91 0.47 2.53
N LYS A 183 2.97 1.27 2.42
CA LYS A 183 3.97 1.19 1.33
C LYS A 183 5.37 1.22 1.93
N SER A 184 5.55 0.59 3.10
CA SER A 184 6.89 0.36 3.63
C SER A 184 7.40 -0.90 2.96
N PHE A 185 7.74 -0.77 1.69
CA PHE A 185 8.54 -1.78 1.01
C PHE A 185 9.97 -1.51 1.45
N THR A 186 10.55 -2.47 2.16
CA THR A 186 11.87 -2.28 2.75
C THR A 186 12.97 -2.33 1.71
N GLY A 187 12.70 -2.81 0.51
CA GLY A 187 13.62 -2.84 -0.61
C GLY A 187 13.00 -3.74 -1.66
N SER A 188 13.05 -3.32 -2.92
CA SER A 188 12.63 -4.10 -4.05
C SER A 188 13.52 -3.61 -5.18
N PRO A 189 14.60 -4.33 -5.53
CA PRO A 189 15.40 -3.97 -6.70
C PRO A 189 14.46 -3.85 -7.91
N ALA A 190 14.82 -2.96 -8.81
CA ALA A 190 13.97 -2.56 -9.92
C ALA A 190 14.77 -2.45 -11.21
N ASP A 191 15.74 -3.35 -11.44
CA ASP A 191 16.46 -3.47 -12.71
C ASP A 191 15.56 -4.17 -13.74
N PHE A 192 14.62 -3.43 -14.32
CA PHE A 192 13.67 -3.99 -15.27
C PHE A 192 14.32 -4.39 -16.59
N ASN A 193 15.57 -3.95 -16.84
CA ASN A 193 16.25 -4.11 -18.12
C ASN A 193 17.49 -5.03 -18.09
N GLY A 194 17.93 -5.42 -16.90
CA GLY A 194 18.99 -6.40 -16.65
C GLY A 194 20.39 -5.84 -16.91
N ASP A 195 20.58 -4.53 -16.75
CA ASP A 195 21.88 -3.88 -16.96
C ASP A 195 22.67 -3.60 -15.66
N GLY A 196 22.17 -4.14 -14.54
CA GLY A 196 22.75 -4.04 -13.21
C GLY A 196 22.58 -2.67 -12.57
N LYS A 197 21.60 -1.87 -13.02
CA LYS A 197 21.20 -0.61 -12.37
C LYS A 197 19.72 -0.65 -12.08
N ASP A 198 19.37 -0.31 -10.84
CA ASP A 198 17.97 -0.16 -10.49
C ASP A 198 17.33 1.01 -11.25
N ASP A 199 16.11 0.79 -11.70
CA ASP A 199 15.25 1.77 -12.35
C ASP A 199 14.19 2.27 -11.36
N ILE A 200 13.23 3.07 -11.82
CA ILE A 200 12.06 3.47 -11.02
C ILE A 200 10.76 3.19 -11.78
N VAL A 201 9.70 2.88 -11.04
CA VAL A 201 8.37 2.64 -11.60
C VAL A 201 7.29 3.44 -10.88
N ALA A 202 6.33 3.95 -11.65
CA ALA A 202 5.12 4.59 -11.14
C ALA A 202 3.87 3.84 -11.61
N PHE A 203 3.04 3.40 -10.66
CA PHE A 203 1.72 2.85 -10.88
C PHE A 203 0.66 3.93 -10.65
N THR A 204 0.05 4.38 -11.74
CA THR A 204 -1.01 5.38 -11.69
C THR A 204 -2.26 4.80 -11.00
N GLN A 205 -2.99 5.60 -10.24
CA GLN A 205 -4.17 5.14 -9.48
C GLN A 205 -5.50 5.62 -10.08
N GLY A 206 -5.47 6.15 -11.31
CA GLY A 206 -6.65 6.52 -12.08
C GLY A 206 -7.34 5.32 -12.74
N THR A 207 -8.39 5.58 -13.52
CA THR A 207 -9.17 4.53 -14.22
C THR A 207 -8.36 3.70 -15.22
N LEU A 208 -7.20 4.20 -15.65
CA LEU A 208 -6.29 3.51 -16.54
C LEU A 208 -5.34 2.56 -15.81
N ALA A 209 -4.98 2.88 -14.55
CA ALA A 209 -4.01 2.15 -13.74
C ALA A 209 -2.75 1.71 -14.53
N ASP A 210 -2.18 2.62 -15.32
CA ASP A 210 -0.99 2.36 -16.12
C ASP A 210 0.29 2.28 -15.24
N ALA A 211 1.28 1.49 -15.67
CA ALA A 211 2.63 1.43 -15.09
C ALA A 211 3.65 2.13 -16.01
N TYR A 212 4.40 3.09 -15.44
CA TYR A 212 5.42 3.88 -16.14
C TYR A 212 6.79 3.58 -15.55
N VAL A 213 7.77 3.25 -16.40
CA VAL A 213 9.15 2.95 -16.00
C VAL A 213 10.07 4.04 -16.53
N ALA A 214 10.99 4.51 -15.69
CA ALA A 214 12.09 5.38 -16.10
C ALA A 214 13.42 4.67 -15.81
N LEU A 215 14.15 4.32 -16.88
CA LEU A 215 15.39 3.55 -16.76
C LEU A 215 16.53 4.40 -16.23
N SER A 216 17.36 3.86 -15.35
CA SER A 216 18.59 4.51 -14.91
C SER A 216 19.70 4.39 -15.96
N ASN A 217 20.57 5.39 -16.03
CA ASN A 217 21.85 5.31 -16.75
C ASN A 217 23.07 5.42 -15.82
N GLY A 218 22.84 5.37 -14.51
CA GLY A 218 23.83 5.54 -13.45
C GLY A 218 24.19 6.98 -13.10
N SER A 219 23.50 7.97 -13.69
CA SER A 219 23.65 9.38 -13.34
C SER A 219 22.36 10.20 -13.41
N SER A 220 21.28 9.62 -13.96
CA SER A 220 19.95 10.20 -14.10
C SER A 220 18.97 9.10 -14.53
N PHE A 221 17.68 9.32 -14.35
CA PHE A 221 16.66 8.49 -14.99
C PHE A 221 16.28 9.06 -16.37
N GLY A 222 16.07 8.17 -17.33
CA GLY A 222 15.51 8.48 -18.64
C GLY A 222 14.03 8.90 -18.56
N PRO A 223 13.36 9.18 -19.69
CA PRO A 223 11.95 9.54 -19.65
C PRO A 223 11.08 8.39 -19.10
N GLY A 224 10.08 8.72 -18.27
CA GLY A 224 9.04 7.78 -17.87
C GLY A 224 8.21 7.30 -19.07
N LEU A 225 8.33 6.02 -19.41
CA LEU A 225 7.61 5.38 -20.51
C LEU A 225 6.55 4.44 -19.97
N LYS A 226 5.37 4.41 -20.60
CA LYS A 226 4.36 3.42 -20.26
C LYS A 226 4.79 2.02 -20.68
N TRP A 227 4.89 1.10 -19.73
CA TRP A 227 5.31 -0.29 -19.96
C TRP A 227 4.17 -1.30 -19.78
N HIS A 228 3.12 -0.96 -19.03
CA HIS A 228 1.91 -1.78 -18.88
C HIS A 228 0.66 -0.90 -18.77
N ASP A 229 -0.47 -1.38 -19.27
CA ASP A 229 -1.79 -0.78 -19.06
C ASP A 229 -2.61 -1.56 -18.03
N PHE A 230 -3.31 -0.88 -17.13
CA PHE A 230 -4.21 -1.51 -16.16
C PHE A 230 -3.53 -2.56 -15.25
N PHE A 231 -2.52 -2.14 -14.50
CA PHE A 231 -1.85 -2.92 -13.46
C PHE A 231 -1.94 -2.20 -12.10
N ALA A 232 -2.20 -2.96 -11.04
CA ALA A 232 -2.41 -2.46 -9.68
C ALA A 232 -3.49 -1.36 -9.53
N PRO A 233 -4.71 -1.55 -10.08
CA PRO A 233 -5.78 -0.56 -9.96
C PRO A 233 -6.31 -0.37 -8.53
N GLY A 234 -6.62 0.87 -8.15
CA GLY A 234 -7.43 1.18 -6.97
C GLY A 234 -6.65 1.17 -5.65
N SER A 235 -6.70 0.08 -4.90
CA SER A 235 -6.03 -0.01 -3.59
C SER A 235 -5.07 -1.20 -3.51
N GLU A 236 -4.78 -1.80 -4.65
CA GLU A 236 -3.83 -2.90 -4.80
C GLU A 236 -2.41 -2.50 -4.39
N THR A 237 -1.63 -3.51 -4.00
CA THR A 237 -0.27 -3.31 -3.54
C THR A 237 0.68 -3.83 -4.62
N PRO A 238 1.31 -2.97 -5.44
CA PRO A 238 2.34 -3.40 -6.37
C PRO A 238 3.70 -3.52 -5.69
N LEU A 239 4.51 -4.45 -6.18
CA LEU A 239 5.91 -4.71 -5.82
C LEU A 239 6.72 -5.11 -7.07
N THR A 240 8.05 -5.19 -6.96
CA THR A 240 8.95 -5.67 -8.02
C THR A 240 9.74 -6.89 -7.55
N GLY A 241 10.43 -7.55 -8.48
CA GLY A 241 11.35 -8.65 -8.20
C GLY A 241 11.51 -9.57 -9.40
N ASP A 242 12.59 -10.35 -9.47
CA ASP A 242 12.87 -11.30 -10.54
C ASP A 242 12.17 -12.64 -10.25
N PHE A 243 10.88 -12.72 -10.53
CA PHE A 243 10.10 -13.93 -10.24
C PHE A 243 10.43 -15.08 -11.19
N ASN A 244 11.15 -14.83 -12.29
CA ASN A 244 11.41 -15.80 -13.36
C ASN A 244 12.88 -16.17 -13.57
N GLY A 245 13.80 -15.51 -12.87
CA GLY A 245 15.23 -15.79 -12.82
C GLY A 245 15.97 -15.40 -14.10
N ASP A 246 15.45 -14.44 -14.87
CA ASP A 246 16.08 -14.00 -16.12
C ASP A 246 16.97 -12.75 -15.97
N GLY A 247 17.16 -12.30 -14.72
CA GLY A 247 17.96 -11.15 -14.33
C GLY A 247 17.31 -9.82 -14.68
N LYS A 248 15.99 -9.79 -14.92
CA LYS A 248 15.21 -8.57 -15.02
C LYS A 248 14.10 -8.61 -13.99
N ASP A 249 13.95 -7.52 -13.26
CA ASP A 249 12.84 -7.41 -12.34
C ASP A 249 11.51 -7.33 -13.11
N ASP A 250 10.50 -7.93 -12.52
CA ASP A 250 9.14 -7.97 -12.98
C ASP A 250 8.27 -7.08 -12.07
N ILE A 251 6.97 -7.00 -12.35
CA ILE A 251 6.00 -6.38 -11.43
C ILE A 251 4.99 -7.41 -10.94
N VAL A 252 4.66 -7.33 -9.65
CA VAL A 252 3.60 -8.11 -9.00
C VAL A 252 2.59 -7.17 -8.38
N THR A 253 1.31 -7.54 -8.35
CA THR A 253 0.27 -6.84 -7.59
C THR A 253 -0.52 -7.81 -6.72
N PHE A 254 -0.72 -7.42 -5.46
CA PHE A 254 -1.57 -8.12 -4.49
C PHE A 254 -2.93 -7.44 -4.47
N THR A 255 -3.96 -8.17 -4.91
CA THR A 255 -5.30 -7.62 -5.00
C THR A 255 -5.99 -7.59 -3.64
N HIS A 256 -6.78 -6.56 -3.35
CA HIS A 256 -7.60 -6.47 -2.12
C HIS A 256 -9.08 -6.75 -2.38
N GLY A 257 -9.38 -7.47 -3.46
CA GLY A 257 -10.72 -7.91 -3.81
C GLY A 257 -11.17 -9.13 -3.01
N SER A 258 -12.37 -9.65 -3.30
CA SER A 258 -12.92 -10.81 -2.59
C SER A 258 -12.10 -12.10 -2.73
N LEU A 259 -11.20 -12.16 -3.72
CA LEU A 259 -10.36 -13.33 -3.98
C LEU A 259 -8.92 -13.17 -3.46
N ASN A 260 -8.47 -11.94 -3.19
CA ASN A 260 -7.08 -11.60 -2.81
C ASN A 260 -6.05 -12.37 -3.67
N ASP A 261 -6.25 -12.30 -4.99
CA ASP A 261 -5.37 -12.89 -5.99
C ASP A 261 -4.05 -12.11 -6.11
N VAL A 262 -3.02 -12.78 -6.63
CA VAL A 262 -1.70 -12.21 -6.95
C VAL A 262 -1.48 -12.31 -8.45
N TYR A 263 -1.17 -11.18 -9.09
CA TYR A 263 -0.88 -11.10 -10.52
C TYR A 263 0.55 -10.65 -10.77
N VAL A 264 1.24 -11.32 -11.69
CA VAL A 264 2.62 -11.00 -12.11
C VAL A 264 2.62 -10.64 -13.59
N ALA A 265 3.33 -9.58 -13.96
CA ALA A 265 3.63 -9.24 -15.35
C ALA A 265 5.14 -9.21 -15.55
N LEU A 266 5.63 -10.10 -16.42
CA LEU A 266 7.07 -10.29 -16.63
C LEU A 266 7.66 -9.18 -17.48
N SER A 267 8.85 -8.68 -17.13
CA SER A 267 9.61 -7.75 -17.95
C SER A 267 10.28 -8.45 -19.12
N ASN A 268 10.46 -7.71 -20.22
CA ASN A 268 11.34 -8.11 -21.34
C ASN A 268 12.51 -7.14 -21.56
N GLY A 269 12.70 -6.18 -20.64
CA GLY A 269 13.68 -5.10 -20.74
C GLY A 269 13.25 -3.87 -21.53
N SER A 270 12.00 -3.85 -22.00
CA SER A 270 11.42 -2.68 -22.69
C SER A 270 9.93 -2.48 -22.48
N SER A 271 9.23 -3.48 -21.94
CA SER A 271 7.83 -3.45 -21.53
C SER A 271 7.55 -4.61 -20.57
N PHE A 272 6.40 -4.56 -19.89
CA PHE A 272 5.87 -5.73 -19.20
C PHE A 272 4.95 -6.53 -20.13
N GLY A 273 4.93 -7.85 -19.97
CA GLY A 273 3.98 -8.76 -20.59
C GLY A 273 2.59 -8.65 -19.97
N PRO A 274 1.62 -9.51 -20.33
CA PRO A 274 0.30 -9.49 -19.71
C PRO A 274 0.39 -9.88 -18.21
N GLY A 275 -0.33 -9.17 -17.35
CA GLY A 275 -0.56 -9.58 -15.97
C GLY A 275 -1.31 -10.92 -15.87
N LEU A 276 -0.66 -11.95 -15.35
CA LEU A 276 -1.22 -13.28 -15.18
C LEU A 276 -1.40 -13.58 -13.69
N LYS A 277 -2.51 -14.21 -13.33
CA LYS A 277 -2.73 -14.69 -11.96
C LYS A 277 -1.76 -15.83 -11.66
N TRP A 278 -0.89 -15.62 -10.67
CA TRP A 278 0.13 -16.60 -10.25
C TRP A 278 -0.21 -17.27 -8.91
N HIS A 279 -1.04 -16.64 -8.08
CA HIS A 279 -1.52 -17.20 -6.81
C HIS A 279 -2.91 -16.65 -6.47
N ASP A 280 -3.62 -17.33 -5.56
CA ASP A 280 -4.87 -16.85 -4.97
C ASP A 280 -4.87 -16.82 -3.45
N PHE A 281 -5.72 -15.96 -2.87
CA PHE A 281 -5.89 -15.88 -1.43
C PHE A 281 -4.55 -15.65 -0.67
N PHE A 282 -3.80 -14.64 -1.09
CA PHE A 282 -2.52 -14.27 -0.47
C PHE A 282 -2.45 -12.77 -0.20
N ALA A 283 -1.78 -12.38 0.90
CA ALA A 283 -1.72 -11.01 1.39
C ALA A 283 -3.12 -10.38 1.49
N LEU A 284 -3.95 -10.99 2.34
CA LEU A 284 -5.33 -10.56 2.55
C LEU A 284 -5.40 -9.10 2.99
N SER A 285 -6.56 -8.46 2.81
CA SER A 285 -6.70 -7.04 3.14
C SER A 285 -6.22 -6.67 4.55
N GLY A 286 -5.21 -5.80 4.61
CA GLY A 286 -4.56 -5.35 5.84
C GLY A 286 -3.27 -6.09 6.21
N GLU A 287 -2.93 -7.16 5.50
CA GLU A 287 -1.63 -7.84 5.59
C GLU A 287 -0.56 -7.07 4.79
N VAL A 288 0.71 -7.34 5.09
CA VAL A 288 1.84 -6.70 4.38
C VAL A 288 2.53 -7.70 3.49
N PRO A 289 2.41 -7.57 2.16
CA PRO A 289 3.24 -8.34 1.25
C PRO A 289 4.67 -7.79 1.20
N ALA A 290 5.62 -8.68 0.94
CA ALA A 290 7.00 -8.40 0.61
C ALA A 290 7.48 -9.43 -0.44
N VAL A 291 8.61 -9.13 -1.09
CA VAL A 291 9.21 -9.95 -2.14
C VAL A 291 10.69 -10.19 -1.80
N GLY A 292 11.20 -11.36 -2.16
CA GLY A 292 12.63 -11.69 -2.11
C GLY A 292 12.87 -13.20 -2.22
N ASP A 293 14.03 -13.61 -2.73
CA ASP A 293 14.45 -15.02 -2.78
C ASP A 293 14.75 -15.56 -1.37
N VAL A 294 13.72 -16.07 -0.69
CA VAL A 294 13.86 -16.57 0.70
C VAL A 294 14.42 -17.99 0.74
N ASN A 295 14.57 -18.66 -0.42
CA ASN A 295 14.96 -20.06 -0.50
C ASN A 295 16.35 -20.28 -1.14
N GLY A 296 16.90 -19.27 -1.80
CA GLY A 296 18.22 -19.24 -2.41
C GLY A 296 18.28 -19.93 -3.78
N ASP A 297 17.17 -20.01 -4.52
CA ASP A 297 17.13 -20.60 -5.87
C ASP A 297 17.28 -19.59 -7.00
N GLY A 298 17.44 -18.31 -6.67
CA GLY A 298 17.58 -17.20 -7.60
C GLY A 298 16.26 -16.72 -8.18
N LEU A 299 15.13 -17.11 -7.60
CA LEU A 299 13.80 -16.61 -7.95
C LEU A 299 13.22 -15.85 -6.77
N ASP A 300 12.68 -14.68 -7.02
CA ASP A 300 12.00 -13.95 -5.96
C ASP A 300 10.69 -14.64 -5.57
N ASP A 301 10.50 -14.79 -4.26
CA ASP A 301 9.31 -15.39 -3.65
C ASP A 301 8.39 -14.30 -3.09
N ILE A 302 7.14 -14.67 -2.77
CA ILE A 302 6.22 -13.75 -2.07
C ILE A 302 6.10 -14.13 -0.59
N VAL A 303 6.19 -13.12 0.26
CA VAL A 303 6.05 -13.21 1.71
C VAL A 303 4.87 -12.34 2.14
N THR A 304 4.08 -12.77 3.14
CA THR A 304 3.11 -11.89 3.77
C THR A 304 3.16 -11.96 5.29
N PHE A 305 3.14 -10.78 5.91
CA PHE A 305 3.06 -10.59 7.36
C PHE A 305 1.60 -10.33 7.73
N THR A 306 0.99 -11.28 8.43
CA THR A 306 -0.39 -11.13 8.88
C THR A 306 -0.47 -10.10 10.00
N ARG A 307 -1.52 -9.27 10.01
CA ARG A 307 -1.70 -8.19 11.02
C ARG A 307 -2.72 -8.52 12.10
N ASN A 308 -3.01 -9.80 12.29
CA ASN A 308 -3.82 -10.29 13.39
C ASN A 308 -2.96 -10.51 14.65
N SER A 309 -3.57 -10.96 15.75
CA SER A 309 -2.87 -11.16 17.03
C SER A 309 -1.81 -12.27 17.03
N LEU A 310 -1.79 -13.13 16.00
CA LEU A 310 -0.79 -14.18 15.83
C LEU A 310 0.44 -13.68 15.10
N ALA A 311 0.29 -12.65 14.24
CA ALA A 311 1.36 -12.14 13.37
C ALA A 311 2.18 -13.26 12.72
N ASP A 312 1.45 -14.23 12.16
CA ASP A 312 2.03 -15.29 11.34
C ASP A 312 2.64 -14.70 10.06
N VAL A 313 3.72 -15.33 9.57
CA VAL A 313 4.38 -15.02 8.31
C VAL A 313 4.21 -16.20 7.36
N TYR A 314 3.61 -15.95 6.21
CA TYR A 314 3.38 -16.94 5.17
C TYR A 314 4.26 -16.67 3.96
N VAL A 315 4.75 -17.73 3.34
CA VAL A 315 5.59 -17.70 2.14
C VAL A 315 4.95 -18.55 1.06
N ALA A 316 4.96 -18.07 -0.19
CA ALA A 316 4.68 -18.88 -1.36
C ALA A 316 5.85 -18.76 -2.34
N LEU A 317 6.49 -19.91 -2.60
CA LEU A 317 7.72 -19.97 -3.40
C LEU A 317 7.42 -19.85 -4.89
N SER A 318 8.23 -19.10 -5.64
CA SER A 318 8.16 -19.04 -7.09
C SER A 318 8.69 -20.33 -7.73
N ASN A 319 8.28 -20.57 -8.97
CA ASN A 319 8.87 -21.58 -9.85
C ASN A 319 9.19 -21.04 -11.26
N GLY A 320 9.20 -19.72 -11.40
CA GLY A 320 9.40 -19.02 -12.65
C GLY A 320 8.17 -18.85 -13.53
N SER A 321 7.01 -19.35 -13.08
CA SER A 321 5.75 -19.23 -13.84
C SER A 321 4.47 -19.15 -12.99
N SER A 322 4.59 -19.37 -11.68
CA SER A 322 3.51 -19.32 -10.68
C SER A 322 4.12 -19.38 -9.28
N PHE A 323 3.33 -19.06 -8.26
CA PHE A 323 3.72 -19.34 -6.87
C PHE A 323 3.11 -20.67 -6.41
N GLY A 324 3.88 -21.45 -5.65
CA GLY A 324 3.44 -22.68 -5.00
C GLY A 324 2.42 -22.41 -3.89
N ALA A 325 1.94 -23.48 -3.24
CA ALA A 325 1.02 -23.32 -2.12
C ALA A 325 1.69 -22.56 -0.96
N SER A 326 0.97 -21.58 -0.40
CA SER A 326 1.48 -20.84 0.75
C SER A 326 1.65 -21.72 1.99
N ALA A 327 2.73 -21.49 2.73
CA ALA A 327 3.05 -22.18 3.97
C ALA A 327 3.41 -21.18 5.06
N LYS A 328 3.01 -21.46 6.29
CA LYS A 328 3.45 -20.67 7.44
C LYS A 328 4.92 -20.98 7.73
N TRP A 329 5.78 -19.97 7.66
CA TRP A 329 7.21 -20.09 7.92
C TRP A 329 7.62 -19.49 9.26
N GLN A 330 6.80 -18.58 9.81
CA GLN A 330 7.02 -18.03 11.15
C GLN A 330 5.71 -17.60 11.84
N ASP A 331 5.73 -17.46 13.16
CA ASP A 331 4.72 -16.81 13.99
C ASP A 331 5.28 -15.66 14.82
N TYR A 332 4.37 -14.78 15.24
CA TYR A 332 4.63 -13.66 16.13
C TYR A 332 5.75 -12.72 15.66
N PHE A 333 5.76 -12.38 14.36
CA PHE A 333 6.77 -11.51 13.76
C PHE A 333 6.13 -10.44 12.87
N GLY A 334 6.50 -9.16 13.05
CA GLY A 334 5.89 -8.06 12.33
C GLY A 334 4.48 -7.74 12.83
N LEU A 335 4.31 -7.63 14.15
CA LEU A 335 3.04 -7.31 14.82
C LEU A 335 2.43 -6.01 14.29
N GLY A 336 1.12 -5.84 14.48
CA GLY A 336 0.42 -4.62 14.04
C GLY A 336 1.09 -3.35 14.54
N GLY A 337 1.45 -2.46 13.62
CA GLY A 337 2.18 -1.22 13.90
C GLY A 337 3.70 -1.31 13.71
N GLU A 338 4.26 -2.49 13.45
CA GLU A 338 5.67 -2.69 13.11
C GLU A 338 5.90 -2.62 11.59
N TYR A 339 7.15 -2.33 11.20
CA TYR A 339 7.58 -2.29 9.79
C TYR A 339 8.41 -3.54 9.47
N PRO A 340 7.80 -4.61 8.94
CA PRO A 340 8.53 -5.77 8.49
C PRO A 340 9.07 -5.60 7.07
N GLY A 341 10.09 -6.38 6.74
CA GLY A 341 10.78 -6.37 5.48
C GLY A 341 11.51 -7.67 5.19
N VAL A 342 12.02 -7.79 3.97
CA VAL A 342 12.77 -8.94 3.47
C VAL A 342 14.13 -8.46 2.95
N GLY A 343 15.20 -9.23 3.18
CA GLY A 343 16.55 -8.98 2.66
C GLY A 343 17.58 -9.95 3.24
N ASP A 344 18.62 -10.31 2.49
CA ASP A 344 19.68 -11.22 2.96
C ASP A 344 20.64 -10.48 3.90
N VAL A 345 20.30 -10.44 5.19
CA VAL A 345 21.10 -9.69 6.17
C VAL A 345 22.31 -10.47 6.64
N ASN A 346 22.44 -11.75 6.29
CA ASN A 346 23.49 -12.62 6.78
C ASN A 346 24.53 -13.01 5.70
N GLY A 347 24.20 -12.81 4.42
CA GLY A 347 25.05 -13.01 3.26
C GLY A 347 25.13 -14.47 2.81
N ASP A 348 24.12 -15.29 3.12
CA ASP A 348 24.08 -16.70 2.70
C ASP A 348 23.34 -16.92 1.36
N GLY A 349 22.90 -15.84 0.73
CA GLY A 349 22.16 -15.84 -0.54
C GLY A 349 20.68 -16.13 -0.37
N LYS A 350 20.14 -16.03 0.85
CA LYS A 350 18.71 -16.19 1.13
C LYS A 350 18.20 -14.95 1.85
N ALA A 351 17.09 -14.43 1.36
CA ALA A 351 16.46 -13.31 2.02
C ALA A 351 15.87 -13.73 3.38
N ASP A 352 16.24 -12.98 4.41
CA ASP A 352 15.76 -13.09 5.78
C ASP A 352 14.57 -12.14 5.99
N ILE A 353 13.91 -12.23 7.15
CA ILE A 353 12.91 -11.23 7.55
C ILE A 353 13.45 -10.34 8.67
N VAL A 354 13.19 -9.04 8.54
CA VAL A 354 13.52 -8.01 9.52
C VAL A 354 12.23 -7.33 9.95
N THR A 355 12.09 -6.96 11.22
CA THR A 355 11.02 -6.06 11.64
C THR A 355 11.52 -4.97 12.58
N PHE A 356 11.04 -3.75 12.33
CA PHE A 356 11.32 -2.58 13.14
C PHE A 356 10.12 -2.33 14.05
N THR A 357 10.32 -2.61 15.34
CA THR A 357 9.29 -2.38 16.36
C THR A 357 9.07 -0.88 16.54
N GLN A 358 7.88 -0.50 17.01
CA GLN A 358 7.54 0.90 17.26
C GLN A 358 7.28 1.16 18.75
N GLY A 359 7.33 2.42 19.16
CA GLY A 359 7.17 2.84 20.56
C GLY A 359 8.49 3.25 21.22
N THR A 360 8.58 3.12 22.55
CA THR A 360 9.70 3.70 23.32
C THR A 360 11.03 2.97 23.15
N LEU A 361 11.00 1.70 22.73
CA LEU A 361 12.22 0.90 22.52
C LEU A 361 12.68 0.98 21.07
N ALA A 362 11.76 0.86 20.11
CA ALA A 362 12.04 0.90 18.67
C ALA A 362 13.21 -0.01 18.27
N ASP A 363 13.18 -1.28 18.63
CA ASP A 363 14.24 -2.24 18.32
C ASP A 363 14.08 -2.85 16.92
N ALA A 364 15.17 -3.34 16.31
CA ALA A 364 15.15 -4.15 15.09
C ALA A 364 15.38 -5.64 15.42
N TYR A 365 14.45 -6.49 14.96
CA TYR A 365 14.52 -7.95 15.11
C TYR A 365 14.70 -8.61 13.75
N VAL A 366 15.46 -9.70 13.71
CA VAL A 366 15.75 -10.49 12.52
C VAL A 366 15.37 -11.94 12.78
N ALA A 367 14.74 -12.59 11.81
CA ALA A 367 14.60 -14.04 11.77
C ALA A 367 15.22 -14.57 10.47
N LEU A 368 16.27 -15.37 10.61
CA LEU A 368 17.06 -15.88 9.49
C LEU A 368 16.31 -16.99 8.74
N SER A 369 16.38 -16.99 7.41
CA SER A 369 15.85 -18.07 6.58
C SER A 369 16.80 -19.26 6.53
N ASP A 370 16.27 -20.48 6.59
CA ASP A 370 17.02 -21.69 6.20
C ASP A 370 16.68 -22.20 4.79
N GLY A 371 15.76 -21.52 4.10
CA GLY A 371 15.19 -21.87 2.81
C GLY A 371 13.95 -22.78 2.87
N ALA A 372 13.45 -23.08 4.06
CA ALA A 372 12.18 -23.77 4.28
C ALA A 372 11.34 -23.18 5.43
N SER A 373 11.95 -22.36 6.30
CA SER A 373 11.31 -21.65 7.39
C SER A 373 12.18 -20.47 7.85
N PHE A 374 11.61 -19.54 8.62
CA PHE A 374 12.41 -18.55 9.34
C PHE A 374 12.67 -19.02 10.77
N GLY A 375 13.90 -18.80 11.25
CA GLY A 375 14.31 -19.06 12.61
C GLY A 375 13.64 -18.14 13.64
N PRO A 376 14.00 -18.25 14.93
CA PRO A 376 13.45 -17.36 15.96
C PRO A 376 13.83 -15.90 15.69
N GLY A 377 12.91 -14.97 15.98
CA GLY A 377 13.19 -13.54 15.96
C GLY A 377 14.22 -13.16 17.05
N VAL A 378 15.38 -12.67 16.62
CA VAL A 378 16.47 -12.22 17.49
C VAL A 378 16.65 -10.73 17.33
N LYS A 379 16.78 -10.01 18.45
CA LYS A 379 17.09 -8.58 18.40
C LYS A 379 18.52 -8.36 17.91
N TRP A 380 18.66 -7.60 16.83
CA TRP A 380 19.95 -7.27 16.22
C TRP A 380 20.38 -5.82 16.45
N HIS A 381 19.43 -4.93 16.75
CA HIS A 381 19.70 -3.52 17.03
C HIS A 381 18.71 -2.94 18.04
N ASP A 382 19.18 -2.03 18.89
CA ASP A 382 18.39 -1.31 19.88
C ASP A 382 18.10 0.11 19.38
N PHE A 383 16.86 0.59 19.51
CA PHE A 383 16.52 1.99 19.22
C PHE A 383 16.85 2.45 17.77
N PHE A 384 16.29 1.72 16.80
CA PHE A 384 16.30 2.00 15.38
C PHE A 384 14.89 2.36 14.86
N ALA A 385 14.80 3.41 14.03
CA ALA A 385 13.55 3.95 13.50
C ALA A 385 12.45 4.34 14.53
N PRO A 386 12.79 5.08 15.62
CA PRO A 386 11.81 5.47 16.64
C PRO A 386 10.87 6.60 16.18
N GLY A 387 9.60 6.57 16.57
CA GLY A 387 8.74 7.76 16.50
C GLY A 387 8.23 8.11 15.09
N GLY A 388 8.00 7.09 14.25
CA GLY A 388 7.40 7.25 12.92
C GLY A 388 8.41 7.48 11.80
N GLU A 389 9.70 7.35 12.09
CA GLU A 389 10.74 7.23 11.07
C GLU A 389 10.46 6.04 10.14
N GLN A 390 10.97 6.13 8.91
CA GLN A 390 10.71 5.14 7.86
C GLN A 390 11.96 4.28 7.65
N PRO A 391 11.95 3.00 8.03
CA PRO A 391 13.08 2.12 7.83
C PRO A 391 13.13 1.52 6.41
N ARG A 392 14.34 1.29 5.90
CA ARG A 392 14.63 0.57 4.64
C ARG A 392 15.76 -0.44 4.88
N ILE A 393 15.86 -1.40 3.98
CA ILE A 393 16.79 -2.50 3.95
C ILE A 393 17.50 -2.45 2.59
N GLY A 394 18.82 -2.62 2.58
CA GLY A 394 19.61 -2.59 1.36
C GLY A 394 21.09 -2.77 1.64
N ASP A 395 21.89 -3.21 0.66
CA ASP A 395 23.35 -3.38 0.81
C ASP A 395 24.05 -2.03 0.61
N PHE A 396 24.12 -1.20 1.64
CA PHE A 396 24.61 0.17 1.51
C PHE A 396 26.14 0.23 1.42
N ASP A 397 26.87 -0.79 1.89
CA ASP A 397 28.34 -0.83 1.85
C ASP A 397 28.94 -1.74 0.77
N GLY A 398 28.12 -2.54 0.10
CA GLY A 398 28.47 -3.40 -1.03
C GLY A 398 29.19 -4.67 -0.59
N ASP A 399 28.94 -5.14 0.62
CA ASP A 399 29.54 -6.36 1.16
C ASP A 399 28.74 -7.64 0.87
N GLY A 400 27.60 -7.50 0.19
CA GLY A 400 26.68 -8.57 -0.17
C GLY A 400 25.68 -8.90 0.92
N ARG A 401 25.57 -8.09 1.98
CA ARG A 401 24.57 -8.23 3.03
C ARG A 401 23.67 -7.01 3.06
N ALA A 402 22.40 -7.26 3.25
CA ALA A 402 21.44 -6.21 3.50
C ALA A 402 21.68 -5.57 4.88
N ASP A 403 21.88 -4.26 4.86
CA ASP A 403 21.95 -3.36 5.99
C ASP A 403 20.57 -2.75 6.30
N ILE A 404 20.50 -1.84 7.27
CA ILE A 404 19.28 -1.08 7.57
C ILE A 404 19.54 0.43 7.56
N ALA A 405 18.60 1.19 6.98
CA ALA A 405 18.57 2.64 7.00
C ALA A 405 17.28 3.15 7.66
N THR A 406 17.33 4.29 8.33
CA THR A 406 16.13 5.00 8.82
C THR A 406 16.11 6.43 8.29
N PHE A 407 14.97 6.81 7.74
CA PHE A 407 14.67 8.16 7.26
C PHE A 407 13.82 8.85 8.31
N THR A 408 14.31 9.97 8.86
CA THR A 408 13.66 10.58 10.02
C THR A 408 12.30 11.24 9.72
N MET A 409 12.02 11.55 8.45
CA MET A 409 10.77 12.14 7.96
C MET A 409 10.30 13.40 8.72
N ASN A 410 11.22 14.12 9.36
CA ASN A 410 10.96 15.37 10.08
C ASN A 410 11.61 16.56 9.33
N ASP A 411 11.57 17.75 9.91
CA ASP A 411 12.13 18.97 9.28
C ASP A 411 13.64 18.87 8.98
N ALA A 412 14.38 18.02 9.69
CA ALA A 412 15.79 17.76 9.40
C ALA A 412 15.99 16.74 8.26
N ALA A 413 15.04 15.81 8.10
CA ALA A 413 15.10 14.71 7.14
C ALA A 413 16.50 14.06 7.09
N ASP A 414 17.03 13.78 8.27
CA ASP A 414 18.28 13.04 8.44
C ASP A 414 18.08 11.57 8.06
N VAL A 415 19.13 10.96 7.53
CA VAL A 415 19.23 9.54 7.20
C VAL A 415 20.37 8.91 7.99
N TYR A 416 20.07 7.83 8.71
CA TYR A 416 21.03 7.05 9.48
C TYR A 416 21.06 5.61 8.97
N VAL A 417 22.26 5.01 8.93
CA VAL A 417 22.46 3.62 8.48
C VAL A 417 23.17 2.81 9.57
N ALA A 418 22.76 1.56 9.71
CA ALA A 418 23.45 0.54 10.50
C ALA A 418 23.83 -0.64 9.60
N ILE A 419 25.10 -0.99 9.62
CA ILE A 419 25.70 -2.00 8.73
C ILE A 419 25.54 -3.39 9.32
N SER A 420 25.16 -4.36 8.51
CA SER A 420 25.07 -5.75 8.93
C SER A 420 26.45 -6.35 9.15
N THR A 421 26.58 -7.07 10.25
CA THR A 421 27.76 -7.91 10.55
C THR A 421 27.51 -9.38 10.23
N GLY A 422 26.34 -9.71 9.67
CA GLY A 422 25.79 -11.05 9.50
C GLY A 422 25.26 -11.70 10.79
N SER A 423 25.25 -10.96 11.90
CA SER A 423 24.70 -11.44 13.18
C SER A 423 24.15 -10.34 14.10
N SER A 424 24.28 -9.09 13.69
CA SER A 424 23.80 -7.87 14.35
C SER A 424 23.94 -6.69 13.38
N PHE A 425 23.25 -5.58 13.63
CA PHE A 425 23.51 -4.34 12.92
C PHE A 425 24.43 -3.43 13.76
N ALA A 426 25.41 -2.81 13.13
CA ALA A 426 26.42 -1.98 13.77
C ALA A 426 26.36 -0.53 13.26
N GLY A 427 26.34 0.42 14.19
CA GLY A 427 26.27 1.85 13.86
C GLY A 427 24.84 2.39 13.89
N THR A 428 24.76 3.72 13.88
CA THR A 428 23.56 4.61 13.75
C THR A 428 23.85 6.00 14.31
N THR A 429 24.95 6.18 15.05
CA THR A 429 25.31 7.48 15.66
C THR A 429 25.89 8.48 14.67
N VAL A 430 26.17 8.05 13.43
CA VAL A 430 26.70 8.89 12.36
C VAL A 430 25.61 9.04 11.32
N LYS A 431 25.26 10.30 11.06
CA LYS A 431 24.35 10.67 9.99
C LYS A 431 25.01 10.46 8.64
N TRP A 432 24.35 9.71 7.76
CA TRP A 432 24.83 9.46 6.39
C TRP A 432 24.40 10.55 5.42
N GLN A 433 23.25 11.18 5.66
CA GLN A 433 22.74 12.30 4.85
C GLN A 433 21.80 13.18 5.68
N ASP A 434 21.67 14.45 5.28
CA ASP A 434 20.63 15.36 5.77
C ASP A 434 19.75 15.90 4.64
N PHE A 435 18.58 16.40 5.02
CA PHE A 435 17.60 16.97 4.10
C PHE A 435 17.18 16.02 2.96
N PHE A 436 17.03 14.73 3.26
CA PHE A 436 16.65 13.71 2.29
C PHE A 436 15.50 12.85 2.82
N GLY A 437 14.36 12.82 2.12
CA GLY A 437 13.13 12.20 2.62
C GLY A 437 12.40 13.12 3.61
N LEU A 438 11.99 14.31 3.15
CA LEU A 438 11.20 15.23 3.94
C LEU A 438 9.80 14.66 4.26
N ALA A 439 9.12 15.23 5.26
CA ALA A 439 7.77 14.81 5.61
C ALA A 439 6.82 14.84 4.39
N GLY A 440 6.24 13.69 4.06
CA GLY A 440 5.35 13.53 2.90
C GLY A 440 6.04 13.06 1.61
N GLU A 441 7.38 12.99 1.61
CA GLU A 441 8.14 12.29 0.58
C GLU A 441 8.15 10.78 0.85
N PHE A 442 8.61 10.01 -0.14
CA PHE A 442 8.63 8.55 -0.07
C PHE A 442 10.03 8.07 -0.45
N PRO A 443 10.89 7.76 0.53
CA PRO A 443 12.22 7.24 0.24
C PRO A 443 12.19 5.75 -0.10
N TYR A 444 13.08 5.31 -0.97
CA TYR A 444 13.41 3.91 -1.28
C TYR A 444 14.92 3.76 -1.46
N THR A 445 15.36 2.52 -1.66
CA THR A 445 16.77 2.15 -1.77
C THR A 445 16.96 1.15 -2.91
N GLY A 446 18.12 1.22 -3.57
CA GLY A 446 18.50 0.37 -4.70
C GLY A 446 19.78 0.87 -5.36
N ASP A 447 20.50 0.02 -6.10
CA ASP A 447 21.76 0.35 -6.78
C ASP A 447 21.47 1.07 -8.11
N PHE A 448 21.09 2.35 -8.04
CA PHE A 448 20.75 3.13 -9.23
C PHE A 448 21.96 3.42 -10.11
N ASN A 449 23.19 3.21 -9.63
CA ASN A 449 24.43 3.55 -10.33
C ASN A 449 25.25 2.34 -10.83
N GLY A 450 24.94 1.14 -10.32
CA GLY A 450 25.53 -0.12 -10.72
C GLY A 450 26.91 -0.36 -10.12
N ASP A 451 27.22 0.23 -8.96
CA ASP A 451 28.50 0.03 -8.28
C ASP A 451 28.46 -1.05 -7.18
N GLY A 452 27.34 -1.77 -7.08
CA GLY A 452 27.08 -2.83 -6.12
C GLY A 452 26.76 -2.32 -4.73
N LYS A 453 26.31 -1.05 -4.61
CA LYS A 453 25.85 -0.49 -3.34
C LYS A 453 24.49 0.13 -3.52
N ASP A 454 23.59 -0.15 -2.60
CA ASP A 454 22.29 0.48 -2.61
C ASP A 454 22.43 1.97 -2.30
N ASP A 455 21.87 2.77 -3.19
CA ASP A 455 21.73 4.20 -3.09
C ASP A 455 20.38 4.54 -2.41
N ALA A 456 20.17 5.81 -2.06
CA ALA A 456 18.89 6.30 -1.59
C ALA A 456 18.19 7.11 -2.68
N VAL A 457 16.88 6.89 -2.90
CA VAL A 457 16.02 7.70 -3.76
C VAL A 457 14.87 8.29 -2.96
N THR A 458 14.44 9.52 -3.26
CA THR A 458 13.22 10.11 -2.68
C THR A 458 12.33 10.72 -3.77
N PHE A 459 11.03 10.49 -3.64
CA PHE A 459 9.99 11.06 -4.49
C PHE A 459 9.32 12.22 -3.74
N THR A 460 9.51 13.45 -4.22
CA THR A 460 9.15 14.67 -3.46
C THR A 460 7.65 14.94 -3.33
N ARG A 461 6.80 14.33 -4.16
CA ARG A 461 5.32 14.46 -4.17
C ARG A 461 4.77 15.89 -4.00
N GLY A 462 5.56 16.87 -4.43
CA GLY A 462 5.20 18.29 -4.48
C GLY A 462 4.65 18.67 -5.85
N SER A 463 4.54 19.97 -6.12
CA SER A 463 4.05 20.47 -7.42
C SER A 463 4.90 20.04 -8.62
N LEU A 464 6.14 19.58 -8.38
CA LEU A 464 7.08 19.15 -9.41
C LEU A 464 7.24 17.63 -9.49
N ASN A 465 6.83 16.87 -8.45
CA ASN A 465 7.07 15.42 -8.34
C ASN A 465 8.49 15.02 -8.82
N ASP A 466 9.48 15.77 -8.33
CA ASP A 466 10.89 15.55 -8.65
C ASP A 466 11.40 14.30 -7.91
N VAL A 467 12.37 13.60 -8.52
CA VAL A 467 13.05 12.43 -7.97
C VAL A 467 14.51 12.80 -7.71
N PHE A 468 14.95 12.60 -6.47
CA PHE A 468 16.32 12.87 -6.03
C PHE A 468 17.02 11.59 -5.62
N VAL A 469 18.29 11.47 -5.97
CA VAL A 469 19.14 10.31 -5.63
C VAL A 469 20.36 10.76 -4.83
N GLY A 470 20.63 10.06 -3.73
CA GLY A 470 21.85 10.12 -2.93
C GLY A 470 22.64 8.82 -3.12
N LEU A 471 23.79 8.91 -3.78
CA LEU A 471 24.63 7.77 -4.10
C LEU A 471 25.39 7.27 -2.86
N SER A 472 25.42 5.97 -2.60
CA SER A 472 26.17 5.42 -1.50
C SER A 472 27.67 5.44 -1.78
N THR A 473 28.44 5.72 -0.73
CA THR A 473 29.90 5.57 -0.72
C THR A 473 30.36 4.38 0.14
N GLY A 474 29.41 3.63 0.70
CA GLY A 474 29.62 2.63 1.76
C GLY A 474 29.93 3.19 3.14
N THR A 475 29.96 4.52 3.29
CA THR A 475 30.14 5.18 4.60
C THR A 475 29.26 6.43 4.79
N GLY A 476 28.36 6.68 3.84
CA GLY A 476 27.56 7.89 3.72
C GLY A 476 26.94 7.98 2.34
N PHE A 477 25.86 8.77 2.21
CA PHE A 477 25.30 9.10 0.90
C PHE A 477 25.86 10.44 0.43
N VAL A 478 26.29 10.49 -0.82
CA VAL A 478 26.72 11.71 -1.51
C VAL A 478 25.73 12.04 -2.60
N GLY A 479 25.34 13.30 -2.69
CA GLY A 479 24.27 13.71 -3.59
C GLY A 479 23.00 14.05 -2.82
N GLY A 480 21.85 13.80 -3.41
CA GLY A 480 20.67 14.67 -3.34
C GLY A 480 20.52 15.48 -4.62
N ALA A 481 20.99 14.94 -5.74
CA ALA A 481 20.84 15.54 -7.06
C ALA A 481 19.50 15.12 -7.64
N LYS A 482 18.86 16.03 -8.37
CA LYS A 482 17.66 15.69 -9.12
C LYS A 482 18.02 14.79 -10.30
N TRP A 483 17.45 13.60 -10.35
CA TRP A 483 17.66 12.62 -11.43
C TRP A 483 16.47 12.54 -12.38
N HIS A 484 15.27 12.92 -11.95
CA HIS A 484 14.08 13.01 -12.80
C HIS A 484 13.15 14.13 -12.30
N ASP A 485 12.31 14.67 -13.18
CA ASP A 485 11.23 15.60 -12.85
C ASP A 485 9.85 15.05 -13.27
N PHE A 486 8.78 15.39 -12.54
CA PHE A 486 7.42 14.99 -12.87
C PHE A 486 7.19 13.47 -12.99
N PHE A 487 7.73 12.67 -12.07
CA PHE A 487 7.53 11.22 -12.04
C PHE A 487 6.76 10.79 -10.78
N GLY A 488 5.71 9.99 -10.96
CA GLY A 488 4.85 9.57 -9.86
C GLY A 488 4.04 10.72 -9.26
N LEU A 489 2.90 11.03 -9.85
CA LEU A 489 2.03 12.12 -9.39
C LEU A 489 1.44 11.83 -8.00
N ASN A 490 0.87 12.87 -7.39
CA ASN A 490 0.21 12.74 -6.10
C ASN A 490 -0.91 11.69 -6.13
N GLY A 491 -0.83 10.73 -5.20
CA GLY A 491 -1.75 9.60 -5.11
C GLY A 491 -1.26 8.34 -5.84
N GLU A 492 -0.20 8.42 -6.64
CA GLU A 492 0.37 7.26 -7.34
C GLU A 492 1.25 6.41 -6.42
N ILE A 493 1.53 5.18 -6.85
CA ILE A 493 2.49 4.29 -6.19
C ILE A 493 3.80 4.40 -6.93
N THR A 494 4.88 4.74 -6.24
CA THR A 494 6.23 4.76 -6.79
C THR A 494 7.07 3.76 -6.05
N LEU A 495 7.93 3.05 -6.78
CA LEU A 495 8.96 2.15 -6.27
C LEU A 495 10.29 2.62 -6.85
#